data_AF-A0AA38FCX1-F1
#
_entry.id   AF-A0AA38FCX1-F1
#
_cell.length_a   1.000
_cell.length_b   1.000
_cell.length_c   1.000
_cell.angle_alpha   90.00
_cell.angle_beta   90.00
_cell.angle_gamma   90.00
#
_symmetry.space_group_name_H-M   'P 1'
#
loop_
_entity.id
_entity.type
_entity.pdbx_description
1 polymer ?
#
loop_
_entity_poly.entity_id
_entity_poly.type
_entity_poly.pdbx_seq_one_letter_code
_entity_poly.pdbx_strand_id
1 'polypeptide(L)'
;MRFSHLQFEQNYQIPEEAASKQALQERLRGLSSISVLQQPKRLYRQSKNAAMQPNRTDRIHCTLVEYGLDINKEDTPISSGSTSFGMHKPHKEEKNAGRPGSHFTNIGRSDLALSEVDDGFLSGSKICQLFDLCGVEIQSAFSNYALSHDDHGAWKQKVAALLKKTEKMEICIEQYKSELSQAKSVLEILDQSMKDQNKKFGRGKIELNHLNEKVEKECATSIVETLISLLQNLKSLEKEDSDFHKQTSEQMQDEIVKLTTQILKSDENDKYAELEITLNDDMLKLEACRIELAKKHRAVALLQRRFDDIPTQTELVQFEHRFVELYEHIQARLRETRRYYGTYNALVEANELTLKETSLLSSINSQFEGAMVSAPGQAKLIESMEGIDKGIQQKLGKVKARFQAEKSKCNVLKEKYGALVAEQRHYSSLLKSFQ
;
A
#
# COMPACT_ATOMS: atom_id res chain seq x y z
N MET A 1 45.45 11.79 -29.44
CA MET A 1 44.66 10.63 -28.97
C MET A 1 43.46 11.02 -28.10
N ARG A 2 43.58 11.90 -27.09
CA ARG A 2 42.41 12.34 -26.31
C ARG A 2 41.38 13.17 -27.11
N PHE A 3 41.85 14.04 -28.00
CA PHE A 3 40.97 14.85 -28.85
C PHE A 3 40.17 14.01 -29.86
N SER A 4 40.78 12.97 -30.43
CA SER A 4 40.12 12.03 -31.34
C SER A 4 39.09 11.14 -30.63
N HIS A 5 39.35 10.72 -29.38
CA HIS A 5 38.36 10.00 -28.57
C HIS A 5 37.16 10.88 -28.22
N LEU A 6 37.38 12.13 -27.82
CA LEU A 6 36.31 13.10 -27.54
C LEU A 6 35.45 13.39 -28.78
N GLN A 7 36.07 13.53 -29.95
CA GLN A 7 35.37 13.71 -31.22
C GLN A 7 34.60 12.45 -31.65
N PHE A 8 35.07 11.25 -31.28
CA PHE A 8 34.37 10.00 -31.55
C PHE A 8 33.15 9.84 -30.63
N GLU A 9 33.30 10.06 -29.33
CA GLU A 9 32.19 10.01 -28.35
C GLU A 9 31.11 11.08 -28.59
N GLN A 10 31.49 12.24 -29.17
CA GLN A 10 30.53 13.29 -29.52
C GLN A 10 29.74 12.99 -30.80
N ASN A 11 30.34 12.29 -31.77
CA ASN A 11 29.75 12.09 -33.10
C ASN A 11 29.20 10.68 -33.33
N TYR A 12 29.55 9.70 -32.49
CA TYR A 12 29.10 8.32 -32.59
C TYR A 12 28.57 7.83 -31.24
N GLN A 13 27.28 7.47 -31.22
CA GLN A 13 26.66 6.78 -30.08
C GLN A 13 26.40 5.32 -30.43
N ILE A 14 26.72 4.43 -29.50
CA ILE A 14 26.38 3.01 -29.61
C ILE A 14 24.85 2.89 -29.40
N PRO A 15 24.13 2.05 -30.16
CA PRO A 15 22.67 1.91 -30.04
C PRO A 15 22.18 1.59 -28.61
N GLU A 16 23.00 0.87 -27.83
CA GLU A 16 22.72 0.51 -26.45
C GLU A 16 22.81 1.72 -25.49
N GLU A 17 23.72 2.67 -25.75
CA GLU A 17 23.81 3.92 -25.00
C GLU A 17 22.68 4.89 -25.36
N ALA A 18 22.24 4.89 -26.63
CA ALA A 18 21.08 5.67 -27.06
C ALA A 18 19.79 5.16 -26.41
N ALA A 19 19.59 3.84 -26.37
CA ALA A 19 18.48 3.20 -25.66
C ALA A 19 18.52 3.50 -24.15
N SER A 20 19.70 3.45 -23.52
CA SER A 20 19.89 3.79 -22.11
C SER A 20 19.58 5.26 -21.81
N LYS A 21 19.98 6.19 -22.69
CA LYS A 21 19.65 7.62 -22.55
C LYS A 21 18.15 7.88 -22.74
N GLN A 22 17.49 7.21 -23.68
CA GLN A 22 16.04 7.30 -23.87
C GLN A 22 15.28 6.75 -22.65
N ALA A 23 15.68 5.58 -22.13
CA ALA A 23 15.10 5.01 -20.91
C ALA A 23 15.27 5.93 -19.69
N LEU A 24 16.42 6.61 -19.59
CA LEU A 24 16.66 7.60 -18.54
C LEU A 24 15.78 8.85 -18.70
N GLN A 25 15.59 9.35 -19.92
CA GLN A 25 14.68 10.45 -20.22
C GLN A 25 13.22 10.11 -19.91
N GLU A 26 12.78 8.89 -20.22
CA GLU A 26 11.44 8.40 -19.89
C GLU A 26 11.24 8.30 -18.37
N ARG A 27 12.23 7.80 -17.63
CA ARG A 27 12.20 7.77 -16.16
C ARG A 27 12.14 9.18 -15.56
N LEU A 28 12.94 10.13 -16.06
CA LEU A 28 12.91 11.51 -15.61
C LEU A 28 11.55 12.19 -15.89
N ARG A 29 10.95 11.89 -17.04
CA ARG A 29 9.59 12.33 -17.38
C ARG A 29 8.56 11.75 -16.42
N GLY A 30 8.65 10.46 -16.10
CA GLY A 30 7.80 9.81 -15.10
C GLY A 30 7.92 10.44 -13.71
N LEU A 31 9.14 10.74 -13.26
CA LEU A 31 9.38 11.43 -11.98
C LEU A 31 8.75 12.83 -11.93
N SER A 32 8.80 13.58 -13.04
CA SER A 32 8.14 14.88 -13.12
C SER A 32 6.61 14.78 -13.02
N SER A 33 6.01 13.73 -13.59
CA SER A 33 4.57 13.46 -13.47
C SER A 33 4.18 13.03 -12.05
N ILE A 34 5.00 12.22 -11.38
CA ILE A 34 4.78 11.79 -9.99
C ILE A 34 4.87 13.00 -9.04
N SER A 35 5.83 13.90 -9.27
CA SER A 35 5.98 15.13 -8.47
C SER A 35 4.71 16.00 -8.51
N VAL A 36 4.07 16.13 -9.67
CA VAL A 36 2.81 16.89 -9.82
C VAL A 36 1.63 16.20 -9.12
N LEU A 37 1.61 14.86 -9.10
CA LEU A 37 0.56 14.09 -8.42
C LEU A 37 0.72 14.07 -6.90
N GLN A 38 1.95 14.17 -6.39
CA GLN A 38 2.28 14.19 -4.96
C GLN A 38 2.27 15.60 -4.35
N GLN A 39 1.93 16.65 -5.09
CA GLN A 39 1.77 17.99 -4.52
C GLN A 39 0.58 18.02 -3.56
N PRO A 40 0.72 18.65 -2.37
CA PRO A 40 -0.36 18.74 -1.41
C PRO A 40 -1.50 19.56 -2.00
N LYS A 41 -2.63 18.89 -2.28
CA LYS A 41 -3.86 19.53 -2.78
C LYS A 41 -4.71 19.98 -1.61
N ARG A 42 -5.06 21.27 -1.57
CA ARG A 42 -6.02 21.80 -0.60
C ARG A 42 -7.41 21.25 -0.91
N LEU A 43 -8.01 20.55 0.05
CA LEU A 43 -9.33 19.95 -0.07
C LEU A 43 -10.43 20.93 0.34
N TYR A 44 -10.12 21.83 1.28
CA TYR A 44 -11.06 22.83 1.78
C TYR A 44 -10.48 24.23 1.66
N ARG A 45 -11.34 25.24 1.52
CA ARG A 45 -10.96 26.65 1.40
C ARG A 45 -11.68 27.46 2.46
N GLN A 46 -10.93 28.31 3.18
CA GLN A 46 -11.52 29.26 4.12
C GLN A 46 -12.47 30.24 3.43
N SER A 47 -13.59 30.52 4.07
CA SER A 47 -14.54 31.56 3.66
C SER A 47 -13.85 32.93 3.65
N LYS A 48 -14.08 33.72 2.59
CA LYS A 48 -13.50 35.08 2.43
C LYS A 48 -13.91 36.05 3.54
N ASN A 49 -14.94 35.71 4.31
CA ASN A 49 -15.48 36.54 5.39
C ASN A 49 -15.03 36.08 6.79
N ALA A 50 -14.16 35.07 6.89
CA ALA A 50 -13.60 34.65 8.17
C ALA A 50 -12.57 35.69 8.62
N ALA A 51 -12.95 36.48 9.64
CA ALA A 51 -12.07 37.47 10.25
C ALA A 51 -10.72 36.84 10.65
N MET A 52 -9.64 37.59 10.44
CA MET A 52 -8.26 37.21 10.76
C MET A 52 -8.18 36.59 12.15
N GLN A 53 -7.93 35.29 12.22
CA GLN A 53 -7.84 34.57 13.49
C GLN A 53 -6.63 35.06 14.29
N PRO A 54 -6.79 35.43 15.58
CA PRO A 54 -5.75 36.12 16.35
C PRO A 54 -4.61 35.20 16.82
N ASN A 55 -4.87 33.90 16.97
CA ASN A 55 -3.92 32.96 17.56
C ASN A 55 -3.21 32.09 16.52
N ARG A 56 -1.90 31.87 16.75
CA ARG A 56 -1.04 31.06 15.89
C ARG A 56 -1.51 29.60 15.82
N THR A 57 -2.03 29.06 16.92
CA THR A 57 -2.56 27.70 17.02
C THR A 57 -3.74 27.50 16.08
N ASP A 58 -4.68 28.43 16.07
CA ASP A 58 -5.93 28.31 15.32
C ASP A 58 -5.66 28.43 13.82
N ARG A 59 -4.69 29.29 13.45
CA ARG A 59 -4.19 29.38 12.08
C ARG A 59 -3.58 28.06 11.60
N ILE A 60 -2.79 27.40 12.46
CA ILE A 60 -2.18 26.09 12.17
C ILE A 60 -3.28 25.03 12.02
N HIS A 61 -4.23 24.97 12.96
CA HIS A 61 -5.36 24.06 12.89
C HIS A 61 -6.17 24.23 11.61
N CYS A 62 -6.56 25.46 11.26
CA CYS A 62 -7.28 25.72 10.02
C CYS A 62 -6.48 25.30 8.78
N THR A 63 -5.17 25.55 8.74
CA THR A 63 -4.34 25.07 7.62
C THR A 63 -4.25 23.55 7.56
N LEU A 64 -4.21 22.86 8.69
CA LEU A 64 -4.17 21.38 8.70
C LEU A 64 -5.51 20.80 8.23
N VAL A 65 -6.64 21.41 8.64
CA VAL A 65 -7.97 21.04 8.13
C VAL A 65 -8.10 21.32 6.63
N GLU A 66 -7.52 22.41 6.09
CA GLU A 66 -7.51 22.67 4.63
C GLU A 66 -6.88 21.54 3.80
N TYR A 67 -5.92 20.81 4.39
CA TYR A 67 -5.28 19.64 3.79
C TYR A 67 -5.85 18.29 4.30
N GLY A 68 -6.97 18.30 5.02
CA GLY A 68 -7.71 17.10 5.43
C GLY A 68 -7.19 16.39 6.69
N LEU A 69 -6.38 17.06 7.52
CA LEU A 69 -5.88 16.53 8.78
C LEU A 69 -6.74 17.03 9.95
N ASP A 70 -7.66 16.19 10.43
CA ASP A 70 -8.48 16.44 11.62
C ASP A 70 -7.75 16.02 12.90
N ILE A 71 -7.44 16.97 13.77
CA ILE A 71 -6.75 16.72 15.06
C ILE A 71 -7.74 16.32 16.18
N ASN A 72 -9.05 16.42 15.94
CA ASN A 72 -10.09 16.22 16.96
C ASN A 72 -10.80 14.85 16.87
N LYS A 73 -10.25 13.86 16.15
CA LYS A 73 -10.72 12.48 16.29
C LYS A 73 -10.05 11.87 17.52
N GLU A 74 -10.71 12.06 18.67
CA GLU A 74 -10.49 11.23 19.85
C GLU A 74 -10.95 9.79 19.53
N ASP A 75 -10.00 8.90 19.28
CA ASP A 75 -10.23 7.48 19.44
C ASP A 75 -10.00 7.12 20.91
N THR A 76 -11.02 6.50 21.51
CA THR A 76 -10.98 5.90 22.84
C THR A 76 -10.11 4.62 22.86
N PRO A 77 -9.61 4.20 24.05
CA PRO A 77 -8.25 3.71 24.21
C PRO A 77 -8.10 2.21 24.03
N ILE A 78 -7.04 1.78 23.33
CA ILE A 78 -6.48 0.43 23.46
C ILE A 78 -5.27 0.51 24.39
N SER A 79 -5.45 -0.15 25.52
CA SER A 79 -4.46 -0.58 26.50
C SER A 79 -3.07 -0.87 25.91
N SER A 80 -2.10 -0.03 26.26
CA SER A 80 -0.72 -0.45 26.46
C SER A 80 -0.34 -0.06 27.88
N GLY A 81 -0.21 -1.06 28.74
CA GLY A 81 0.21 -0.90 30.12
C GLY A 81 1.60 -0.28 30.19
N SER A 82 1.68 0.96 30.65
CA SER A 82 2.83 1.49 31.36
C SER A 82 2.49 1.54 32.84
N THR A 83 3.02 0.60 33.60
CA THR A 83 2.99 0.61 35.06
C THR A 83 3.78 1.81 35.59
N SER A 84 3.02 2.75 36.15
CA SER A 84 3.30 3.54 37.35
C SER A 84 4.76 3.84 37.73
N PHE A 85 5.11 5.13 37.66
CA PHE A 85 5.72 5.81 38.81
C PHE A 85 5.11 7.22 38.90
N GLY A 86 4.11 7.39 39.77
CA GLY A 86 3.89 8.67 40.48
C GLY A 86 4.99 8.81 41.53
N MET A 87 5.34 9.96 42.09
CA MET A 87 4.68 11.25 42.23
C MET A 87 5.78 12.21 42.70
N HIS A 88 5.83 13.44 42.16
CA HIS A 88 5.79 14.69 42.95
C HIS A 88 6.15 15.92 42.08
N LYS A 89 5.29 16.92 42.19
CA LYS A 89 5.37 18.26 41.60
C LYS A 89 5.93 19.25 42.68
N PRO A 90 6.10 20.55 42.35
CA PRO A 90 7.29 21.35 42.59
C PRO A 90 7.36 22.01 43.98
N HIS A 91 8.53 22.49 44.39
CA HIS A 91 8.66 23.46 45.48
C HIS A 91 9.36 24.76 45.03
N LYS A 92 8.78 25.86 45.49
CA LYS A 92 9.19 27.26 45.34
C LYS A 92 10.49 27.57 46.09
N GLU A 93 11.10 28.67 45.66
CA GLU A 93 12.21 29.41 46.24
C GLU A 93 12.15 29.57 47.77
N GLU A 94 13.30 29.41 48.43
CA GLU A 94 13.71 30.34 49.49
C GLU A 94 15.24 30.38 49.66
N LYS A 95 15.75 31.55 50.01
CA LYS A 95 17.15 31.93 50.16
C LYS A 95 17.79 31.27 51.39
N ASN A 96 19.04 30.81 51.31
CA ASN A 96 20.10 31.28 52.20
C ASN A 96 21.51 30.83 51.83
N ALA A 97 22.46 31.63 52.27
CA ALA A 97 23.89 31.61 52.00
C ALA A 97 24.64 30.38 52.54
N GLY A 98 25.80 30.09 51.92
CA GLY A 98 26.87 29.30 52.54
C GLY A 98 27.69 28.43 51.56
N ARG A 99 28.86 28.91 51.12
CA ARG A 99 30.04 28.05 50.91
C ARG A 99 30.54 27.62 52.31
N PRO A 100 31.30 26.52 52.53
CA PRO A 100 32.27 25.88 51.60
C PRO A 100 32.35 24.33 51.68
N GLY A 101 33.24 23.72 50.87
CA GLY A 101 34.02 22.55 51.32
C GLY A 101 33.72 21.18 50.70
N SER A 102 34.69 20.68 49.93
CA SER A 102 35.16 19.29 49.83
C SER A 102 34.27 18.16 50.39
N HIS A 103 33.69 17.33 49.51
CA HIS A 103 33.55 15.87 49.70
C HIS A 103 32.90 15.25 48.45
N PHE A 104 33.70 14.90 47.45
CA PHE A 104 33.37 13.79 46.53
C PHE A 104 34.62 13.27 45.82
N THR A 105 35.63 12.93 46.60
CA THR A 105 36.61 11.92 46.20
C THR A 105 36.15 10.60 46.82
N ASN A 106 36.15 9.55 46.01
CA ASN A 106 35.82 8.16 46.34
C ASN A 106 34.32 7.78 46.30
N ILE A 107 33.81 7.60 45.07
CA ILE A 107 32.92 6.47 44.79
C ILE A 107 33.49 5.70 43.60
N GLY A 108 33.81 4.42 43.85
CA GLY A 108 33.69 3.35 42.86
C GLY A 108 34.80 3.17 41.83
N ARG A 109 36.03 2.91 42.29
CA ARG A 109 37.13 2.35 41.46
C ARG A 109 37.10 0.82 41.36
N SER A 110 35.95 0.17 41.57
CA SER A 110 35.84 -1.30 41.73
C SER A 110 34.93 -2.02 40.73
N ASP A 111 34.25 -1.34 39.81
CA ASP A 111 33.33 -2.02 38.85
C ASP A 111 33.77 -1.95 37.38
N LEU A 112 35.01 -1.54 37.11
CA LEU A 112 35.65 -1.70 35.79
C LEU A 112 36.52 -2.97 35.76
N ALA A 113 35.95 -4.10 36.16
CA ALA A 113 36.44 -5.38 35.68
C ALA A 113 36.06 -5.47 34.20
N LEU A 114 37.07 -5.61 33.34
CA LEU A 114 36.86 -6.04 31.96
C LEU A 114 36.11 -7.37 32.00
N SER A 115 34.79 -7.32 31.79
CA SER A 115 34.14 -8.39 31.08
C SER A 115 34.49 -8.15 29.61
N GLU A 116 35.29 -9.05 29.04
CA GLU A 116 35.31 -9.27 27.61
C GLU A 116 33.88 -9.67 27.22
N VAL A 117 33.04 -8.66 26.97
CA VAL A 117 31.80 -8.87 26.24
C VAL A 117 32.28 -9.13 24.84
N ASP A 118 32.28 -10.40 24.46
CA ASP A 118 32.34 -10.82 23.07
C ASP A 118 31.44 -9.86 22.27
N ASP A 119 32.06 -9.09 21.37
CA ASP A 119 31.38 -8.36 20.30
C ASP A 119 30.76 -9.42 19.38
N GLY A 120 29.71 -10.06 19.90
CA GLY A 120 29.03 -11.19 19.30
C GLY A 120 28.26 -10.71 18.10
N PHE A 121 28.94 -10.65 16.96
CA PHE A 121 28.35 -10.97 15.68
C PHE A 121 27.34 -12.10 15.90
N LEU A 122 26.11 -11.94 15.42
CA LEU A 122 25.13 -13.04 15.39
C LEU A 122 25.79 -14.20 14.66
N SER A 123 26.39 -15.12 15.42
CA SER A 123 27.10 -16.28 14.86
C SER A 123 26.14 -16.97 13.91
N GLY A 124 26.62 -17.37 12.72
CA GLY A 124 25.80 -18.10 11.76
C GLY A 124 25.09 -19.31 12.40
N SER A 125 25.66 -19.87 13.49
CA SER A 125 25.03 -20.90 14.31
C SER A 125 23.79 -20.42 15.08
N LYS A 126 23.81 -19.20 15.67
CA LYS A 126 22.65 -18.59 16.33
C LYS A 126 21.57 -18.20 15.31
N ILE A 127 21.96 -17.74 14.13
CA ILE A 127 21.03 -17.46 13.03
C ILE A 127 20.41 -18.77 12.51
N CYS A 128 21.21 -19.83 12.33
CA CYS A 128 20.69 -21.15 11.94
C CYS A 128 19.73 -21.71 12.99
N GLN A 129 20.06 -21.61 14.29
CA GLN A 129 19.15 -22.04 15.35
C GLN A 129 17.85 -21.25 15.37
N LEU A 130 17.88 -19.94 15.07
CA LEU A 130 16.66 -19.13 14.94
C LEU A 130 15.85 -19.52 13.69
N PHE A 131 16.51 -19.80 12.57
CA PHE A 131 15.84 -20.31 11.37
C PHE A 131 15.27 -21.71 11.55
N ASP A 132 15.94 -22.58 12.31
CA ASP A 132 15.44 -23.92 12.64
C ASP A 132 14.25 -23.83 13.60
N LEU A 133 14.30 -22.93 14.59
CA LEU A 133 13.17 -22.64 15.49
C LEU A 133 11.97 -22.08 14.71
N CYS A 134 12.18 -21.09 13.84
CA CYS A 134 11.13 -20.59 12.96
C CYS A 134 10.66 -21.64 11.96
N GLY A 135 11.53 -22.54 11.51
CA GLY A 135 11.17 -23.67 10.65
C GLY A 135 10.22 -24.64 11.34
N VAL A 136 10.46 -24.96 12.62
CA VAL A 136 9.59 -25.79 13.45
C VAL A 136 8.27 -25.07 13.77
N GLU A 137 8.27 -23.76 14.00
CA GLU A 137 7.05 -22.95 14.17
C GLU A 137 6.22 -22.85 12.89
N ILE A 138 6.85 -22.67 11.74
CA ILE A 138 6.18 -22.71 10.43
C ILE A 138 5.60 -24.10 10.19
N GLN A 139 6.35 -25.16 10.48
CA GLN A 139 5.91 -26.53 10.24
C GLN A 139 4.80 -26.96 11.20
N SER A 140 4.82 -26.49 12.44
CA SER A 140 3.72 -26.68 13.40
C SER A 140 2.50 -25.81 13.06
N ALA A 141 2.68 -24.58 12.58
CA ALA A 141 1.60 -23.77 12.04
C ALA A 141 0.99 -24.40 10.77
N PHE A 142 1.81 -25.00 9.90
CA PHE A 142 1.36 -25.71 8.70
C PHE A 142 0.62 -26.99 9.06
N SER A 143 1.10 -27.74 10.05
CA SER A 143 0.42 -28.94 10.55
C SER A 143 -0.89 -28.61 11.27
N ASN A 144 -0.93 -27.51 12.03
CA ASN A 144 -2.17 -27.00 12.65
C ASN A 144 -3.16 -26.44 11.61
N TYR A 145 -2.66 -25.81 10.54
CA TYR A 145 -3.47 -25.37 9.40
C TYR A 145 -4.01 -26.56 8.59
N ALA A 146 -3.19 -27.60 8.39
CA ALA A 146 -3.57 -28.84 7.71
C ALA A 146 -4.60 -29.66 8.51
N LEU A 147 -4.52 -29.68 9.84
CA LEU A 147 -5.51 -30.30 10.73
C LEU A 147 -6.81 -29.47 10.86
N SER A 148 -6.74 -28.16 10.59
CA SER A 148 -7.89 -27.24 10.60
C SER A 148 -8.69 -27.25 9.29
N HIS A 149 -8.15 -27.78 8.19
CA HIS A 149 -8.78 -27.74 6.86
C HIS A 149 -8.99 -29.15 6.28
N ASP A 150 -9.98 -29.88 6.83
CA ASP A 150 -10.62 -31.01 6.15
C ASP A 150 -11.39 -30.59 4.87
N ASP A 151 -11.49 -29.28 4.60
CA ASP A 151 -12.22 -28.72 3.46
C ASP A 151 -11.50 -28.83 2.12
N HIS A 152 -10.22 -29.26 2.06
CA HIS A 152 -9.53 -29.39 0.78
C HIS A 152 -10.14 -30.51 -0.10
N GLY A 153 -10.70 -31.55 0.52
CA GLY A 153 -11.49 -32.59 -0.15
C GLY A 153 -12.85 -32.07 -0.64
N ALA A 154 -13.54 -31.29 0.20
CA ALA A 154 -14.82 -30.66 -0.14
C ALA A 154 -14.67 -29.64 -1.28
N TRP A 155 -13.58 -28.86 -1.28
CA TRP A 155 -13.27 -27.90 -2.34
C TRP A 155 -12.93 -28.60 -3.66
N LYS A 156 -12.13 -29.68 -3.63
CA LYS A 156 -11.89 -30.52 -4.82
C LYS A 156 -13.18 -31.14 -5.37
N GLN A 157 -14.08 -31.63 -4.52
CA GLN A 157 -15.40 -32.13 -4.96
C GLN A 157 -16.27 -31.03 -5.55
N LYS A 158 -16.24 -29.81 -4.98
CA LYS A 158 -17.01 -28.67 -5.49
C LYS A 158 -16.47 -28.19 -6.85
N VAL A 159 -15.16 -28.16 -7.03
CA VAL A 159 -14.52 -27.87 -8.32
C VAL A 159 -14.85 -28.95 -9.35
N ALA A 160 -14.78 -30.23 -8.99
CA ALA A 160 -15.16 -31.32 -9.90
C ALA A 160 -16.65 -31.28 -10.29
N ALA A 161 -17.53 -30.90 -9.36
CA ALA A 161 -18.96 -30.73 -9.64
C ALA A 161 -19.22 -29.54 -10.58
N LEU A 162 -18.50 -28.44 -10.40
CA LEU A 162 -18.58 -27.27 -11.27
C LEU A 162 -18.04 -27.58 -12.68
N LEU A 163 -16.94 -28.31 -12.80
CA LEU A 163 -16.39 -28.74 -14.09
C LEU A 163 -17.35 -29.66 -14.86
N LYS A 164 -17.98 -30.63 -14.17
CA LYS A 164 -19.03 -31.45 -14.80
C LYS A 164 -20.25 -30.63 -15.23
N LYS A 165 -20.55 -29.53 -14.52
CA LYS A 165 -21.65 -28.63 -14.89
C LYS A 165 -21.29 -27.80 -16.12
N THR A 166 -20.06 -27.33 -16.25
CA THR A 166 -19.59 -26.60 -17.43
C THR A 166 -19.54 -27.50 -18.66
N GLU A 167 -19.04 -28.73 -18.54
CA GLU A 167 -19.05 -29.70 -19.66
C GLU A 167 -20.47 -30.01 -20.15
N LYS A 168 -21.44 -30.19 -19.23
CA LYS A 168 -22.85 -30.37 -19.60
C LYS A 168 -23.43 -29.14 -20.30
N MET A 169 -23.12 -27.93 -19.83
CA MET A 169 -23.59 -26.70 -20.46
C MET A 169 -22.97 -26.53 -21.86
N GLU A 170 -21.70 -26.91 -22.07
CA GLU A 170 -21.05 -26.89 -23.38
C GLU A 170 -21.72 -27.86 -24.37
N ILE A 171 -22.03 -29.09 -23.95
CA ILE A 171 -22.76 -30.05 -24.78
C ILE A 171 -24.15 -29.51 -25.16
N CYS A 172 -24.88 -28.91 -24.22
CA CYS A 172 -26.18 -28.30 -24.52
C CYS A 172 -26.07 -27.11 -25.48
N ILE A 173 -25.03 -26.28 -25.35
CA ILE A 173 -24.79 -25.18 -26.30
C ILE A 173 -24.55 -25.71 -27.71
N GLU A 174 -23.80 -26.81 -27.84
CA GLU A 174 -23.52 -27.40 -29.16
C GLU A 174 -24.77 -28.03 -29.78
N GLN A 175 -25.63 -28.65 -28.97
CA GLN A 175 -26.97 -29.12 -29.40
C GLN A 175 -27.84 -27.97 -29.91
N TYR A 176 -27.96 -26.87 -29.14
CA TYR A 176 -28.74 -25.71 -29.55
C TYR A 176 -28.19 -25.04 -30.81
N LYS A 177 -26.87 -25.03 -31.02
CA LYS A 177 -26.28 -24.54 -32.29
C LYS A 177 -26.67 -25.43 -33.47
N SER A 178 -26.67 -26.75 -33.30
CA SER A 178 -27.11 -27.69 -34.32
C SER A 178 -28.58 -27.48 -34.67
N GLU A 179 -29.46 -27.37 -33.67
CA GLU A 179 -30.89 -27.08 -33.88
C GLU A 179 -31.11 -25.73 -34.58
N LEU A 180 -30.36 -24.70 -34.21
CA LEU A 180 -30.42 -23.40 -34.85
C LEU A 180 -29.97 -23.45 -36.33
N SER A 181 -28.97 -24.28 -36.65
CA SER A 181 -28.55 -24.49 -38.05
C SER A 181 -29.62 -25.22 -38.87
N GLN A 182 -30.31 -26.20 -38.27
CA GLN A 182 -31.42 -26.92 -38.90
C GLN A 182 -32.61 -25.99 -39.13
N ALA A 183 -33.02 -25.22 -38.10
CA ALA A 183 -34.11 -24.26 -38.21
C ALA A 183 -33.84 -23.19 -39.30
N LYS A 184 -32.60 -22.72 -39.42
CA LYS A 184 -32.20 -21.81 -40.51
C LYS A 184 -32.38 -22.42 -41.89
N SER A 185 -32.00 -23.68 -42.09
CA SER A 185 -32.18 -24.36 -43.38
C SER A 185 -33.67 -24.52 -43.75
N VAL A 186 -34.53 -24.79 -42.75
CA VAL A 186 -35.98 -24.91 -42.95
C VAL A 186 -36.60 -23.55 -43.33
N LEU A 187 -36.19 -22.46 -42.67
CA LEU A 187 -36.65 -21.11 -43.00
C LEU A 187 -36.26 -20.71 -44.43
N GLU A 188 -35.07 -21.09 -44.89
CA GLU A 188 -34.60 -20.80 -46.25
C GLU A 188 -35.42 -21.53 -47.31
N ILE A 189 -35.79 -22.79 -47.05
CA ILE A 189 -36.72 -23.56 -47.91
C ILE A 189 -38.13 -22.92 -47.91
N LEU A 190 -38.61 -22.47 -46.76
CA LEU A 190 -39.93 -21.83 -46.64
C LEU A 190 -39.98 -20.50 -47.40
N ASP A 191 -38.93 -19.68 -47.32
CA ASP A 191 -38.81 -18.42 -48.05
C ASP A 191 -38.82 -18.63 -49.57
N GLN A 192 -38.11 -19.66 -50.06
CA GLN A 192 -38.16 -20.05 -51.47
C GLN A 192 -39.58 -20.47 -51.90
N SER A 193 -40.27 -21.26 -51.08
CA SER A 193 -41.66 -21.68 -51.32
C SER A 193 -42.64 -20.49 -51.37
N MET A 194 -42.51 -19.54 -50.45
CA MET A 194 -43.33 -18.32 -50.41
C MET A 194 -43.12 -17.44 -51.66
N LYS A 195 -41.86 -17.30 -52.12
CA LYS A 195 -41.55 -16.59 -53.37
C LYS A 195 -42.22 -17.23 -54.58
N ASP A 196 -42.27 -18.55 -54.66
CA ASP A 196 -42.90 -19.26 -55.77
C ASP A 196 -44.43 -19.20 -55.72
N GLN A 197 -45.05 -19.22 -54.54
CA GLN A 197 -46.49 -18.98 -54.36
C GLN A 197 -46.89 -17.57 -54.79
N ASN A 198 -46.11 -16.54 -54.43
CA ASN A 198 -46.37 -15.16 -54.86
C ASN A 198 -46.31 -15.00 -56.39
N LYS A 199 -45.39 -15.69 -57.09
CA LYS A 199 -45.35 -15.71 -58.55
C LYS A 199 -46.58 -16.38 -59.17
N LYS A 200 -47.17 -17.39 -58.52
CA LYS A 200 -48.42 -18.02 -58.96
C LYS A 200 -49.60 -17.08 -58.76
N PHE A 201 -49.70 -16.43 -57.61
CA PHE A 201 -50.77 -15.47 -57.30
C PHE A 201 -50.76 -14.27 -58.26
N GLY A 202 -49.58 -13.75 -58.61
CA GLY A 202 -49.42 -12.68 -59.60
C GLY A 202 -49.97 -13.04 -60.99
N ARG A 203 -49.81 -14.31 -61.42
CA ARG A 203 -50.37 -14.80 -62.70
C ARG A 203 -51.90 -14.86 -62.67
N GLY A 204 -52.49 -15.41 -61.60
CA GLY A 204 -53.95 -15.47 -61.46
C GLY A 204 -54.61 -14.09 -61.40
N LYS A 205 -53.94 -13.09 -60.82
CA LYS A 205 -54.44 -11.70 -60.78
C LYS A 205 -54.51 -11.06 -62.17
N ILE A 206 -53.57 -11.39 -63.06
CA ILE A 206 -53.58 -10.89 -64.45
C ILE A 206 -54.75 -11.51 -65.24
N GLU A 207 -55.02 -12.80 -65.04
CA GLU A 207 -56.15 -13.50 -65.67
C GLU A 207 -57.51 -12.97 -65.19
N LEU A 208 -57.65 -12.67 -63.89
CA LEU A 208 -58.86 -12.08 -63.33
C LEU A 208 -59.17 -10.69 -63.89
N ASN A 209 -58.14 -9.86 -64.05
CA ASN A 209 -58.30 -8.54 -64.67
C ASN A 209 -58.75 -8.65 -66.13
N HIS A 210 -58.26 -9.65 -66.87
CA HIS A 210 -58.68 -9.91 -68.26
C HIS A 210 -60.16 -10.37 -68.35
N LEU A 211 -60.65 -11.09 -67.35
CA LEU A 211 -62.06 -11.49 -67.27
C LEU A 211 -62.96 -10.33 -66.85
N ASN A 212 -62.52 -9.46 -65.95
CA ASN A 212 -63.26 -8.28 -65.53
C ASN A 212 -63.47 -7.28 -66.68
N GLU A 213 -62.47 -7.12 -67.55
CA GLU A 213 -62.54 -6.28 -68.76
C GLU A 213 -63.54 -6.79 -69.81
N LYS A 214 -63.92 -8.08 -69.76
CA LYS A 214 -64.95 -8.69 -70.60
C LYS A 214 -66.37 -8.49 -70.07
N VAL A 215 -66.53 -8.26 -68.77
CA VAL A 215 -67.85 -8.09 -68.11
C VAL A 215 -68.32 -6.63 -68.13
N GLU A 216 -67.43 -5.66 -68.35
CA GLU A 216 -67.77 -4.24 -68.50
C GLU A 216 -68.37 -3.84 -69.87
N LYS A 217 -68.59 -4.81 -70.78
CA LYS A 217 -69.26 -4.58 -72.06
C LYS A 217 -70.42 -5.55 -72.25
N GLU A 218 -71.56 -5.25 -71.64
CA GLU A 218 -72.88 -5.50 -72.25
C GLU A 218 -73.99 -4.74 -71.51
N CYS A 219 -74.91 -4.18 -72.31
CA CYS A 219 -75.73 -3.01 -72.03
C CYS A 219 -77.02 -3.33 -71.26
N ALA A 220 -77.44 -2.37 -70.43
CA ALA A 220 -78.59 -2.43 -69.55
C ALA A 220 -79.82 -1.71 -70.13
N THR A 221 -80.96 -2.40 -70.25
CA THR A 221 -82.29 -1.80 -70.48
C THR A 221 -83.44 -2.68 -69.94
N SER A 222 -83.53 -2.84 -68.61
CA SER A 222 -84.79 -3.26 -67.94
C SER A 222 -84.95 -2.70 -66.51
N ILE A 223 -84.21 -1.63 -66.18
CA ILE A 223 -83.96 -1.16 -64.80
C ILE A 223 -85.15 -0.41 -64.17
N VAL A 224 -86.06 0.14 -64.97
CA VAL A 224 -86.97 1.17 -64.47
C VAL A 224 -88.29 0.60 -63.90
N GLU A 225 -88.76 -0.55 -64.38
CA GLU A 225 -89.94 -1.23 -63.78
C GLU A 225 -89.58 -2.04 -62.54
N THR A 226 -88.35 -2.57 -62.48
CA THR A 226 -87.79 -3.19 -61.27
C THR A 226 -87.67 -2.19 -60.12
N LEU A 227 -87.44 -0.91 -60.41
CA LEU A 227 -87.21 0.16 -59.42
C LEU A 227 -88.41 0.41 -58.50
N ILE A 228 -89.64 0.19 -58.97
CA ILE A 228 -90.86 0.40 -58.17
C ILE A 228 -91.12 -0.81 -57.26
N SER A 229 -90.94 -2.04 -57.76
CA SER A 229 -90.94 -3.24 -56.92
C SER A 229 -89.80 -3.23 -55.88
N LEU A 230 -88.65 -2.67 -56.25
CA LEU A 230 -87.50 -2.47 -55.38
C LEU A 230 -87.81 -1.46 -54.26
N LEU A 231 -88.60 -0.42 -54.50
CA LEU A 231 -88.98 0.54 -53.46
C LEU A 231 -89.93 -0.05 -52.39
N GLN A 232 -90.87 -0.92 -52.78
CA GLN A 232 -91.68 -1.66 -51.81
C GLN A 232 -90.85 -2.69 -51.06
N ASN A 233 -89.96 -3.40 -51.75
CA ASN A 233 -89.00 -4.30 -51.12
C ASN A 233 -88.06 -3.54 -50.19
N LEU A 234 -87.63 -2.32 -50.51
CA LEU A 234 -86.78 -1.49 -49.65
C LEU A 234 -87.46 -1.16 -48.32
N LYS A 235 -88.77 -0.93 -48.31
CA LYS A 235 -89.50 -0.61 -47.07
C LYS A 235 -89.74 -1.82 -46.18
N SER A 236 -89.92 -3.02 -46.75
CA SER A 236 -89.88 -4.26 -45.97
C SER A 236 -88.46 -4.56 -45.49
N LEU A 237 -87.46 -4.34 -46.35
CA LEU A 237 -86.05 -4.51 -46.03
C LEU A 237 -85.62 -3.58 -44.89
N GLU A 238 -86.06 -2.33 -44.85
CA GLU A 238 -85.70 -1.37 -43.78
C GLU A 238 -86.23 -1.80 -42.41
N LYS A 239 -87.41 -2.44 -42.36
CA LYS A 239 -87.93 -3.02 -41.11
C LYS A 239 -87.15 -4.28 -40.73
N GLU A 240 -86.89 -5.16 -41.69
CA GLU A 240 -86.05 -6.34 -41.48
C GLU A 240 -84.63 -5.96 -41.05
N ASP A 241 -84.07 -4.86 -41.57
CA ASP A 241 -82.74 -4.35 -41.25
C ASP A 241 -82.73 -3.70 -39.86
N SER A 242 -83.79 -2.99 -39.47
CA SER A 242 -83.94 -2.48 -38.09
C SER A 242 -84.04 -3.62 -37.06
N ASP A 243 -84.81 -4.66 -37.38
CA ASP A 243 -84.98 -5.80 -36.49
C ASP A 243 -83.72 -6.69 -36.48
N PHE A 244 -83.03 -6.84 -37.62
CA PHE A 244 -81.72 -7.47 -37.72
C PHE A 244 -80.64 -6.68 -36.97
N HIS A 245 -80.66 -5.34 -37.03
CA HIS A 245 -79.74 -4.50 -36.27
C HIS A 245 -79.96 -4.61 -34.76
N LYS A 246 -81.22 -4.68 -34.30
CA LYS A 246 -81.50 -4.95 -32.88
C LYS A 246 -81.03 -6.35 -32.49
N GLN A 247 -81.35 -7.36 -33.31
CA GLN A 247 -80.96 -8.74 -33.06
C GLN A 247 -79.44 -8.92 -33.04
N THR A 248 -78.72 -8.29 -33.98
CA THR A 248 -77.25 -8.32 -34.02
C THR A 248 -76.65 -7.50 -32.89
N SER A 249 -77.22 -6.35 -32.52
CA SER A 249 -76.79 -5.59 -31.35
C SER A 249 -76.94 -6.39 -30.07
N GLU A 250 -78.07 -7.06 -29.87
CA GLU A 250 -78.32 -7.94 -28.72
C GLU A 250 -77.37 -9.14 -28.72
N GLN A 251 -77.15 -9.78 -29.88
CA GLN A 251 -76.17 -10.88 -30.02
C GLN A 251 -74.74 -10.43 -29.72
N MET A 252 -74.32 -9.26 -30.20
CA MET A 252 -73.00 -8.69 -29.94
C MET A 252 -72.86 -8.30 -28.48
N GLN A 253 -73.91 -7.77 -27.85
CA GLN A 253 -73.92 -7.48 -26.41
C GLN A 253 -73.85 -8.75 -25.57
N ASP A 254 -74.58 -9.81 -25.95
CA ASP A 254 -74.47 -11.11 -25.31
C ASP A 254 -73.08 -11.73 -25.49
N GLU A 255 -72.47 -11.57 -26.66
CA GLU A 255 -71.11 -12.04 -26.95
C GLU A 255 -70.07 -11.23 -26.16
N ILE A 256 -70.22 -9.90 -26.06
CA ILE A 256 -69.40 -9.06 -25.19
C ILE A 256 -69.54 -9.53 -23.74
N VAL A 257 -70.75 -9.79 -23.24
CA VAL A 257 -70.94 -10.28 -21.86
C VAL A 257 -70.30 -11.67 -21.68
N LYS A 258 -70.41 -12.57 -22.67
CA LYS A 258 -69.74 -13.88 -22.64
C LYS A 258 -68.22 -13.77 -22.65
N LEU A 259 -67.64 -12.94 -23.50
CA LEU A 259 -66.19 -12.71 -23.55
C LEU A 259 -65.71 -12.03 -22.27
N THR A 260 -66.46 -11.05 -21.73
CA THR A 260 -66.12 -10.38 -20.46
C THR A 260 -66.16 -11.36 -19.29
N THR A 261 -67.16 -12.24 -19.25
CA THR A 261 -67.22 -13.30 -18.23
C THR A 261 -66.16 -14.38 -18.42
N GLN A 262 -65.74 -14.69 -19.65
CA GLN A 262 -64.60 -15.56 -19.92
C GLN A 262 -63.26 -14.95 -19.51
N ILE A 263 -63.05 -13.64 -19.72
CA ILE A 263 -61.85 -12.93 -19.26
C ILE A 263 -61.80 -12.88 -17.73
N LEU A 264 -62.92 -12.59 -17.07
CA LEU A 264 -62.99 -12.58 -15.60
C LEU A 264 -62.83 -13.96 -14.98
N LYS A 265 -63.22 -15.02 -15.69
CA LYS A 265 -63.00 -16.42 -15.31
C LYS A 265 -61.70 -16.99 -15.87
N SER A 266 -60.89 -16.19 -16.56
CA SER A 266 -59.65 -16.68 -17.15
C SER A 266 -58.61 -16.84 -16.04
N ASP A 267 -58.15 -18.08 -15.86
CA ASP A 267 -57.04 -18.43 -14.96
C ASP A 267 -55.75 -17.64 -15.24
N GLU A 268 -55.68 -16.95 -16.38
CA GLU A 268 -54.57 -16.09 -16.76
C GLU A 268 -54.40 -14.89 -15.81
N ASN A 269 -55.48 -14.26 -15.32
CA ASN A 269 -55.35 -13.15 -14.36
C ASN A 269 -54.77 -13.62 -13.02
N ASP A 270 -55.14 -14.81 -12.56
CA ASP A 270 -54.58 -15.41 -11.35
C ASP A 270 -53.11 -15.80 -11.56
N LYS A 271 -52.76 -16.32 -12.74
CA LYS A 271 -51.35 -16.56 -13.13
C LYS A 271 -50.52 -15.28 -13.19
N TYR A 272 -51.08 -14.16 -13.67
CA TYR A 272 -50.39 -12.86 -13.66
C TYR A 272 -50.14 -12.38 -12.23
N ALA A 273 -51.11 -12.54 -11.33
CA ALA A 273 -50.93 -12.21 -9.92
C ALA A 273 -49.87 -13.10 -9.24
N GLU A 274 -49.86 -14.41 -9.52
CA GLU A 274 -48.82 -15.33 -9.04
C GLU A 274 -47.43 -14.97 -9.60
N LEU A 275 -47.33 -14.61 -10.88
CA LEU A 275 -46.10 -14.14 -11.50
C LEU A 275 -45.59 -12.84 -10.86
N GLU A 276 -46.48 -11.91 -10.52
CA GLU A 276 -46.11 -10.67 -9.85
C GLU A 276 -45.60 -10.92 -8.41
N ILE A 277 -46.21 -11.86 -7.68
CA ILE A 277 -45.71 -12.30 -6.36
C ILE A 277 -44.32 -12.93 -6.48
N THR A 278 -44.13 -13.87 -7.41
CA THR A 278 -42.83 -14.53 -7.61
C THR A 278 -41.73 -13.56 -8.06
N LEU A 279 -42.06 -12.59 -8.92
CA LEU A 279 -41.16 -11.53 -9.32
C LEU A 279 -40.73 -10.67 -8.13
N ASN A 280 -41.67 -10.27 -7.28
CA ASN A 280 -41.36 -9.50 -6.07
C ASN A 280 -40.49 -10.30 -5.09
N ASP A 281 -40.77 -11.59 -4.89
CA ASP A 281 -39.94 -12.47 -4.07
C ASP A 281 -38.51 -12.56 -4.61
N ASP A 282 -38.35 -12.68 -5.92
CA ASP A 282 -37.04 -12.73 -6.56
C ASP A 282 -36.31 -11.38 -6.51
N MET A 283 -37.02 -10.25 -6.59
CA MET A 283 -36.44 -8.93 -6.34
C MET A 283 -35.91 -8.79 -4.91
N LEU A 284 -36.67 -9.25 -3.91
CA LEU A 284 -36.25 -9.22 -2.51
C LEU A 284 -35.01 -10.10 -2.27
N LYS A 285 -34.97 -11.31 -2.87
CA LYS A 285 -33.78 -12.18 -2.84
C LYS A 285 -32.58 -11.48 -3.48
N LEU A 286 -32.78 -10.82 -4.61
CA LEU A 286 -31.73 -10.07 -5.32
C LEU A 286 -31.20 -8.90 -4.48
N GLU A 287 -32.07 -8.16 -3.79
CA GLU A 287 -31.67 -7.11 -2.84
C GLU A 287 -30.89 -7.69 -1.65
N ALA A 288 -31.35 -8.80 -1.08
CA ALA A 288 -30.62 -9.49 -0.01
C ALA A 288 -29.23 -9.93 -0.46
N CYS A 289 -29.11 -10.55 -1.65
CA CYS A 289 -27.82 -10.92 -2.23
C CYS A 289 -26.93 -9.70 -2.50
N ARG A 290 -27.47 -8.58 -2.97
CA ARG A 290 -26.71 -7.32 -3.15
C ARG A 290 -26.15 -6.80 -1.83
N ILE A 291 -26.95 -6.83 -0.76
CA ILE A 291 -26.51 -6.42 0.58
C ILE A 291 -25.40 -7.34 1.09
N GLU A 292 -25.54 -8.66 0.92
CA GLU A 292 -24.50 -9.62 1.31
C GLU A 292 -23.21 -9.41 0.52
N LEU A 293 -23.30 -9.20 -0.79
CA LEU A 293 -22.16 -8.89 -1.64
C LEU A 293 -21.47 -7.60 -1.17
N ALA A 294 -22.23 -6.56 -0.84
CA ALA A 294 -21.68 -5.31 -0.30
C ALA A 294 -20.96 -5.54 1.04
N LYS A 295 -21.51 -6.38 1.93
CA LYS A 295 -20.85 -6.77 3.19
C LYS A 295 -19.54 -7.51 2.92
N LYS A 296 -19.52 -8.46 1.99
CA LYS A 296 -18.31 -9.21 1.62
C LYS A 296 -17.26 -8.30 0.98
N HIS A 297 -17.67 -7.39 0.10
CA HIS A 297 -16.76 -6.43 -0.53
C HIS A 297 -16.09 -5.51 0.50
N ARG A 298 -16.85 -5.01 1.48
CA ARG A 298 -16.30 -4.24 2.61
C ARG A 298 -15.32 -5.07 3.44
N ALA A 299 -15.62 -6.34 3.70
CA ALA A 299 -14.72 -7.24 4.43
C ALA A 299 -13.41 -7.49 3.66
N VAL A 300 -13.48 -7.70 2.34
CA VAL A 300 -12.30 -7.86 1.48
C VAL A 300 -11.45 -6.60 1.47
N ALA A 301 -12.07 -5.42 1.32
CA ALA A 301 -11.36 -4.14 1.36
C ALA A 301 -10.67 -3.91 2.72
N LEU A 302 -11.31 -4.31 3.82
CA LEU A 302 -10.71 -4.25 5.15
C LEU A 302 -9.52 -5.20 5.27
N LEU A 303 -9.64 -6.43 4.77
CA LEU A 303 -8.53 -7.38 4.75
C LEU A 303 -7.36 -6.88 3.90
N GLN A 304 -7.61 -6.30 2.73
CA GLN A 304 -6.57 -5.71 1.88
C GLN A 304 -5.80 -4.63 2.64
N ARG A 305 -6.50 -3.72 3.32
CA ARG A 305 -5.84 -2.71 4.15
C ARG A 305 -4.99 -3.33 5.27
N ARG A 306 -5.45 -4.43 5.89
CA ARG A 306 -4.65 -5.15 6.88
C ARG A 306 -3.42 -5.82 6.29
N PHE A 307 -3.48 -6.29 5.04
CA PHE A 307 -2.32 -6.80 4.33
C PHE A 307 -1.34 -5.69 3.99
N ASP A 308 -1.83 -4.51 3.59
CA ASP A 308 -0.99 -3.34 3.31
C ASP A 308 -0.30 -2.80 4.58
N ASP A 309 -0.91 -3.00 5.77
CA ASP A 309 -0.29 -2.65 7.06
C ASP A 309 0.88 -3.60 7.43
N ILE A 310 0.98 -4.78 6.81
CA ILE A 310 2.05 -5.75 7.10
C ILE A 310 3.23 -5.44 6.19
N PRO A 311 4.42 -5.13 6.76
CA PRO A 311 5.58 -4.83 5.96
C PRO A 311 5.96 -6.03 5.09
N THR A 312 6.17 -5.75 3.82
CA THR A 312 6.63 -6.72 2.83
C THR A 312 8.08 -7.15 3.13
N GLN A 313 8.50 -8.31 2.60
CA GLN A 313 9.87 -8.79 2.75
C GLN A 313 10.91 -7.75 2.29
N THR A 314 10.59 -7.01 1.23
CA THR A 314 11.46 -5.93 0.73
C THR A 314 11.57 -4.76 1.71
N GLU A 315 10.48 -4.38 2.38
CA GLU A 315 10.49 -3.33 3.41
C GLU A 315 11.25 -3.79 4.66
N LEU A 316 11.09 -5.05 5.06
CA LEU A 316 11.87 -5.67 6.14
C LEU A 316 13.38 -5.60 5.87
N VAL A 317 13.82 -5.97 4.66
CA VAL A 317 15.24 -5.86 4.26
C VAL A 317 15.73 -4.41 4.25
N GLN A 318 14.88 -3.47 3.80
CA GLN A 318 15.22 -2.04 3.87
C GLN A 318 15.38 -1.57 5.31
N PHE A 319 14.51 -1.99 6.22
CA PHE A 319 14.65 -1.67 7.64
C PHE A 319 15.91 -2.29 8.24
N GLU A 320 16.23 -3.54 7.90
CA GLU A 320 17.47 -4.19 8.35
C GLU A 320 18.70 -3.38 7.92
N HIS A 321 18.83 -3.04 6.64
CA HIS A 321 19.91 -2.18 6.16
C HIS A 321 19.93 -0.84 6.88
N ARG A 322 18.76 -0.21 7.09
CA ARG A 322 18.67 1.07 7.78
C ARG A 322 19.09 0.97 9.26
N PHE A 323 18.80 -0.14 9.93
CA PHE A 323 19.26 -0.39 11.29
C PHE A 323 20.77 -0.58 11.35
N VAL A 324 21.36 -1.30 10.38
CA VAL A 324 22.81 -1.46 10.27
C VAL A 324 23.49 -0.10 10.08
N GLU A 325 23.01 0.72 9.14
CA GLU A 325 23.50 2.09 8.93
C GLU A 325 23.40 2.95 10.20
N LEU A 326 22.25 2.90 10.87
CA LEU A 326 22.02 3.66 12.10
C LEU A 326 22.99 3.20 13.20
N TYR A 327 23.21 1.90 13.33
CA TYR A 327 24.15 1.34 14.29
C TYR A 327 25.59 1.79 13.99
N GLU A 328 26.01 1.76 12.73
CA GLU A 328 27.31 2.28 12.30
C GLU A 328 27.48 3.77 12.65
N HIS A 329 26.43 4.58 12.42
CA HIS A 329 26.44 5.99 12.79
C HIS A 329 26.57 6.21 14.30
N ILE A 330 25.81 5.46 15.11
CA ILE A 330 25.89 5.53 16.57
C ILE A 330 27.29 5.14 17.05
N GLN A 331 27.86 4.07 16.50
CA GLN A 331 29.22 3.62 16.82
C GLN A 331 30.29 4.65 16.41
N ALA A 332 30.14 5.26 15.23
CA ALA A 332 31.04 6.33 14.80
C ALA A 332 31.00 7.51 15.77
N ARG A 333 29.80 7.95 16.18
CA ARG A 333 29.64 9.03 17.18
C ARG A 333 30.23 8.66 18.53
N LEU A 334 30.02 7.43 19.00
CA LEU A 334 30.61 6.97 20.26
C LEU A 334 32.15 7.01 20.23
N ARG A 335 32.77 6.55 19.13
CA ARG A 335 34.23 6.65 18.94
C ARG A 335 34.71 8.10 18.93
N GLU A 336 33.97 8.98 18.26
CA GLU A 336 34.26 10.42 18.20
C GLU A 336 34.19 11.05 19.60
N THR A 337 33.12 10.81 20.35
CA THR A 337 32.95 11.27 21.73
C THR A 337 34.08 10.77 22.63
N ARG A 338 34.42 9.49 22.57
CA ARG A 338 35.55 8.93 23.33
C ARG A 338 36.87 9.60 22.98
N ARG A 339 37.11 9.89 21.70
CA ARG A 339 38.29 10.63 21.25
C ARG A 339 38.31 12.06 21.81
N TYR A 340 37.18 12.76 21.80
CA TYR A 340 37.08 14.11 22.39
C TYR A 340 37.40 14.10 23.88
N TYR A 341 36.82 13.16 24.65
CA TYR A 341 37.16 13.01 26.07
C TYR A 341 38.63 12.67 26.29
N GLY A 342 39.21 11.79 25.46
CA GLY A 342 40.64 11.49 25.52
C GLY A 342 41.51 12.74 25.30
N THR A 343 41.20 13.55 24.27
CA THR A 343 41.94 14.79 24.00
C THR A 343 41.70 15.84 25.08
N TYR A 344 40.48 15.96 25.60
CA TYR A 344 40.15 16.89 26.67
C TYR A 344 40.93 16.56 27.94
N ASN A 345 40.94 15.30 28.36
CA ASN A 345 41.69 14.86 29.54
C ASN A 345 43.20 15.12 29.37
N ALA A 346 43.75 14.86 28.18
CA ALA A 346 45.16 15.15 27.90
C ALA A 346 45.47 16.67 27.97
N LEU A 347 44.57 17.52 27.47
CA LEU A 347 44.71 18.97 27.57
C LEU A 347 44.58 19.47 29.01
N VAL A 348 43.67 18.89 29.80
CA VAL A 348 43.54 19.20 31.23
C VAL A 348 44.80 18.82 31.98
N GLU A 349 45.35 17.61 31.76
CA GLU A 349 46.61 17.18 32.36
C GLU A 349 47.78 18.10 31.96
N ALA A 350 47.87 18.50 30.69
CA ALA A 350 48.87 19.45 30.22
C ALA A 350 48.72 20.82 30.89
N ASN A 351 47.49 21.34 30.99
CA ASN A 351 47.21 22.61 31.65
C ASN A 351 47.60 22.56 33.14
N GLU A 352 47.24 21.49 33.84
CA GLU A 352 47.65 21.29 35.23
C GLU A 352 49.19 21.26 35.40
N LEU A 353 49.92 20.67 34.46
CA LEU A 353 51.39 20.68 34.47
C LEU A 353 51.92 22.10 34.26
N THR A 354 51.36 22.86 33.32
CA THR A 354 51.77 24.25 33.09
C THR A 354 51.44 25.16 34.27
N LEU A 355 50.32 24.94 34.97
CA LEU A 355 49.99 25.67 36.21
C LEU A 355 50.95 25.33 37.35
N LYS A 356 51.38 24.06 37.45
CA LYS A 356 52.40 23.65 38.42
C LYS A 356 53.76 24.29 38.08
N GLU A 357 54.11 24.39 36.80
CA GLU A 357 55.33 25.06 36.35
C GLU A 357 55.31 26.56 36.66
N THR A 358 54.22 27.28 36.35
CA THR A 358 54.11 28.71 36.67
C THR A 358 54.13 28.96 38.17
N SER A 359 53.45 28.13 38.96
CA SER A 359 53.50 28.20 40.43
C SER A 359 54.91 27.95 40.96
N LEU A 360 55.65 26.98 40.40
CA LEU A 360 57.01 26.67 40.77
C LEU A 360 57.98 27.80 40.42
N LEU A 361 57.88 28.36 39.21
CA LEU A 361 58.67 29.52 38.78
C LEU A 361 58.39 30.75 39.65
N SER A 362 57.12 31.00 39.98
CA SER A 362 56.74 32.08 40.90
C SER A 362 57.34 31.87 42.30
N SER A 363 57.33 30.62 42.81
CA SER A 363 57.94 30.27 44.10
C SER A 363 59.45 30.46 44.10
N ILE A 364 60.14 30.01 43.05
CA ILE A 364 61.59 30.21 42.89
C ILE A 364 61.91 31.71 42.85
N ASN A 365 61.19 32.49 42.04
CA ASN A 365 61.42 33.93 41.91
C ASN A 365 61.23 34.67 43.25
N SER A 366 60.21 34.31 44.03
CA SER A 366 59.97 34.90 45.35
C SER A 366 61.04 34.52 46.39
N GLN A 367 61.60 33.31 46.31
CA GLN A 367 62.62 32.84 47.26
C GLN A 367 64.04 33.31 46.87
N PHE A 368 64.25 33.67 45.60
CA PHE A 368 65.56 33.95 45.04
C PHE A 368 66.27 35.12 45.74
N GLU A 369 65.62 36.29 45.82
CA GLU A 369 66.23 37.49 46.42
C GLU A 369 66.65 37.24 47.87
N GLY A 370 65.78 36.63 48.69
CA GLY A 370 66.07 36.35 50.10
C GLY A 370 67.12 35.26 50.33
N ALA A 371 67.15 34.23 49.49
CA ALA A 371 68.13 33.16 49.57
C ALA A 371 69.54 33.63 49.17
N MET A 372 69.64 34.56 48.22
CA MET A 372 70.91 35.04 47.68
C MET A 372 71.70 35.94 48.64
N VAL A 373 71.05 36.52 49.66
CA VAL A 373 71.71 37.41 50.66
C VAL A 373 72.71 36.66 51.55
N SER A 374 72.57 35.34 51.72
CA SER A 374 73.41 34.56 52.64
C SER A 374 73.92 33.26 52.02
N ALA A 375 75.18 32.90 52.27
CA ALA A 375 75.75 31.62 51.87
C ALA A 375 74.92 30.38 52.30
N PRO A 376 74.39 30.29 53.55
CA PRO A 376 73.51 29.18 53.92
C PRO A 376 72.16 29.20 53.18
N GLY A 377 71.64 30.39 52.83
CA GLY A 377 70.43 30.53 52.00
C GLY A 377 70.64 30.02 50.58
N GLN A 378 71.78 30.35 49.98
CA GLN A 378 72.18 29.85 48.66
C GLN A 378 72.28 28.33 48.63
N ALA A 379 72.91 27.71 49.63
CA ALA A 379 73.01 26.26 49.73
C ALA A 379 71.63 25.57 49.82
N LYS A 380 70.70 26.14 50.60
CA LYS A 380 69.32 25.63 50.71
C LYS A 380 68.52 25.78 49.41
N LEU A 381 68.73 26.86 48.66
CA LEU A 381 68.09 27.04 47.34
C LEU A 381 68.59 26.00 46.33
N ILE A 382 69.90 25.70 46.34
CA ILE A 382 70.47 24.65 45.48
C ILE A 382 69.87 23.28 45.84
N GLU A 383 69.82 22.94 47.13
CA GLU A 383 69.21 21.68 47.59
C GLU A 383 67.73 21.56 47.17
N SER A 384 66.96 22.66 47.25
CA SER A 384 65.57 22.66 46.82
C SER A 384 65.42 22.51 45.30
N MET A 385 66.26 23.17 44.50
CA MET A 385 66.30 23.02 43.04
C MET A 385 66.67 21.60 42.61
N GLU A 386 67.66 20.98 43.27
CA GLU A 386 68.01 19.57 43.03
C GLU A 386 66.86 18.62 43.37
N GLY A 387 66.13 18.90 44.46
CA GLY A 387 64.93 18.15 44.82
C GLY A 387 63.83 18.26 43.77
N ILE A 388 63.60 19.46 43.24
CA ILE A 388 62.64 19.72 42.16
C ILE A 388 63.04 18.97 40.89
N ASP A 389 64.30 19.06 40.46
CA ASP A 389 64.78 18.39 39.25
C ASP A 389 64.63 16.86 39.36
N LYS A 390 65.03 16.27 40.50
CA LYS A 390 64.81 14.84 40.77
C LYS A 390 63.31 14.47 40.68
N GLY A 391 62.43 15.30 41.22
CA GLY A 391 60.97 15.09 41.15
C GLY A 391 60.43 15.14 39.71
N ILE A 392 60.91 16.09 38.90
CA ILE A 392 60.55 16.23 37.48
C ILE A 392 61.04 15.01 36.70
N GLN A 393 62.30 14.60 36.88
CA GLN A 393 62.88 13.43 36.22
C GLN A 393 62.09 12.15 36.55
N GLN A 394 61.70 11.94 37.81
CA GLN A 394 60.88 10.80 38.21
C GLN A 394 59.50 10.79 37.52
N LYS A 395 58.83 11.96 37.46
CA LYS A 395 57.53 12.08 36.81
C LYS A 395 57.61 11.84 35.31
N LEU A 396 58.63 12.40 34.66
CA LEU A 396 58.91 12.20 33.25
C LEU A 396 59.18 10.72 32.93
N GLY A 397 59.95 10.03 33.79
CA GLY A 397 60.18 8.59 33.68
C GLY A 397 58.87 7.79 33.73
N LYS A 398 57.98 8.09 34.67
CA LYS A 398 56.66 7.43 34.77
C LYS A 398 55.79 7.65 33.53
N VAL A 399 55.75 8.87 32.99
CA VAL A 399 54.98 9.19 31.77
C VAL A 399 55.55 8.47 30.56
N LYS A 400 56.90 8.46 30.39
CA LYS A 400 57.57 7.73 29.31
C LYS A 400 57.29 6.22 29.38
N ALA A 401 57.34 5.63 30.57
CA ALA A 401 57.03 4.21 30.75
C ALA A 401 55.57 3.89 30.36
N ARG A 402 54.60 4.71 30.79
CA ARG A 402 53.20 4.57 30.37
C ARG A 402 53.02 4.68 28.87
N PHE A 403 53.68 5.65 28.23
CA PHE A 403 53.64 5.84 26.79
C PHE A 403 54.19 4.62 26.04
N GLN A 404 55.33 4.06 26.47
CA GLN A 404 55.90 2.86 25.86
C GLN A 404 54.99 1.64 26.01
N ALA A 405 54.39 1.45 27.19
CA ALA A 405 53.43 0.38 27.42
C ALA A 405 52.22 0.49 26.47
N GLU A 406 51.64 1.69 26.32
CA GLU A 406 50.48 1.87 25.44
C GLU A 406 50.85 1.77 23.95
N LYS A 407 52.04 2.25 23.57
CA LYS A 407 52.58 2.06 22.22
C LYS A 407 52.75 0.58 21.87
N SER A 408 53.26 -0.23 22.81
CA SER A 408 53.43 -1.67 22.60
C SER A 408 52.09 -2.37 22.37
N LYS A 409 51.06 -2.05 23.17
CA LYS A 409 49.69 -2.57 22.96
C LYS A 409 49.12 -2.17 21.60
N CYS A 410 49.30 -0.90 21.21
CA CYS A 410 48.85 -0.41 19.91
C CYS A 410 49.52 -1.16 18.75
N ASN A 411 50.82 -1.43 18.85
CA ASN A 411 51.54 -2.21 17.84
C ASN A 411 51.01 -3.65 17.74
N VAL A 412 50.80 -4.33 18.87
CA VAL A 412 50.23 -5.69 18.91
C VAL A 412 48.84 -5.72 18.26
N LEU A 413 47.98 -4.73 18.55
CA LEU A 413 46.65 -4.64 17.94
C LEU A 413 46.72 -4.39 16.43
N LYS A 414 47.65 -3.54 15.97
CA LYS A 414 47.87 -3.28 14.54
C LYS A 414 48.36 -4.52 13.80
N GLU A 415 49.25 -5.31 14.41
CA GLU A 415 49.72 -6.57 13.84
C GLU A 415 48.58 -7.58 13.71
N LYS A 416 47.77 -7.76 14.77
CA LYS A 416 46.57 -8.61 14.72
C LYS A 416 45.58 -8.17 13.63
N TYR A 417 45.30 -6.88 13.53
CA TYR A 417 44.45 -6.35 12.48
C TYR A 417 45.03 -6.60 11.08
N GLY A 418 46.33 -6.38 10.89
CA GLY A 418 47.02 -6.67 9.63
C GLY A 418 46.92 -8.14 9.22
N ALA A 419 47.03 -9.06 10.18
CA ALA A 419 46.86 -10.50 9.95
C ALA A 419 45.43 -10.85 9.49
N LEU A 420 44.41 -10.34 10.18
CA LEU A 420 43.00 -10.56 9.81
C LEU A 420 42.66 -9.98 8.43
N VAL A 421 43.19 -8.80 8.08
CA VAL A 421 43.01 -8.21 6.74
C VAL A 421 43.69 -9.05 5.66
N ALA A 422 44.88 -9.61 5.94
CA ALA A 422 45.55 -10.52 5.02
C ALA A 422 44.74 -11.80 4.80
N GLU A 423 44.16 -12.36 5.86
CA GLU A 423 43.28 -13.52 5.80
C GLU A 423 42.01 -13.22 4.99
N GLN A 424 41.34 -12.09 5.24
CA GLN A 424 40.18 -11.63 4.46
C GLN A 424 40.53 -11.48 2.98
N ARG A 425 41.68 -10.89 2.65
CA ARG A 425 42.15 -10.77 1.27
C ARG A 425 42.38 -12.13 0.64
N HIS A 426 42.97 -13.07 1.37
CA HIS A 426 43.17 -14.44 0.91
C HIS A 426 41.83 -15.13 0.59
N TYR A 427 40.85 -15.09 1.50
CA TYR A 427 39.51 -15.64 1.24
C TYR A 427 38.85 -14.99 0.03
N SER A 428 38.93 -13.66 -0.10
CA SER A 428 38.37 -12.95 -1.25
C SER A 428 39.03 -13.37 -2.58
N SER A 429 40.34 -13.63 -2.56
CA SER A 429 41.08 -14.09 -3.74
C SER A 429 40.67 -15.52 -4.11
N LEU A 430 40.50 -16.37 -3.10
CA LEU A 430 40.05 -17.74 -3.30
C LEU A 430 38.63 -17.79 -3.88
N LEU A 431 37.69 -17.01 -3.32
CA LEU A 431 36.33 -16.88 -3.86
C LEU A 431 36.32 -16.40 -5.31
N LYS A 432 37.16 -15.41 -5.66
CA LYS A 432 37.32 -14.95 -7.05
C LYS A 432 37.89 -16.00 -7.99
N SER A 433 38.69 -16.95 -7.50
CA SER A 433 39.20 -18.06 -8.32
C SER A 433 38.19 -19.19 -8.51
N PHE A 434 37.13 -19.24 -7.69
CA PHE A 434 36.05 -20.21 -7.78
C PHE A 434 34.88 -19.73 -8.67
N GLN A 435 34.72 -18.41 -8.86
CA GLN A 435 33.84 -17.82 -9.87
C GLN A 435 34.52 -17.81 -11.24
#